data_AF-A0A8B8D6U5-F1
#
_entry.id   AF-A0A8B8D6U5-F1
#
_cell.length_a   1.000
_cell.length_b   1.000
_cell.length_c   1.000
_cell.angle_alpha   90.00
_cell.angle_beta   90.00
_cell.angle_gamma   90.00
#
_symmetry.space_group_name_H-M   'P 1'
#
loop_
_entity.id
_entity.type
_entity.pdbx_description
1 polymer ?
#
loop_
_entity_poly.entity_id
_entity_poly.type
_entity_poly.pdbx_seq_one_letter_code
_entity_poly.pdbx_strand_id
1 'polypeptide(L)'
;MTTMPISVKRSSSQRSPPRVKRGAGVRRTNSFNLLARPSRPGDRLNVEALYNLSPYNADVDEVSEYARSILINAVKVEPHVHDIFFPNETADPVLEFLDTRGFPMDKLATALVAESISNIKDEYKFHQMIDKSAVQDVLRDIYNGLQWKKIGFCLYSLTYPEVVRDEKTGVCLKDFMEENGHVWAEKLLAHIMEPRWTRMWMFRIVRGQCTEADYNRDMNALFVKLHLLDPQVVIPAFQFLINQKALPSVNLELATRNYLGGPLDSSVLDEDVMAAEEKDSVPLNASRISLSDVEVTHGVEVEEFITSECRSLDLWNEKRPENSKISKARDRCVVM
;
A
#
# COMPACT_ATOMS: atom_id res chain seq x y z
N MET A 1 22.41 104.83 2.27
CA MET A 1 23.24 105.17 1.08
C MET A 1 23.79 103.86 0.52
N THR A 2 22.99 103.16 -0.28
CA THR A 2 22.95 103.19 -1.76
C THR A 2 24.13 102.49 -2.42
N THR A 3 23.94 101.19 -2.67
CA THR A 3 24.05 100.65 -4.03
C THR A 3 22.72 99.97 -4.38
N MET A 4 22.16 100.39 -5.52
CA MET A 4 20.96 99.91 -6.20
C MET A 4 21.42 99.46 -7.62
N PRO A 5 20.55 99.00 -8.54
CA PRO A 5 19.73 97.79 -8.54
C PRO A 5 19.87 97.09 -9.93
N ILE A 6 18.89 96.27 -10.35
CA ILE A 6 18.39 95.97 -11.74
C ILE A 6 17.96 94.48 -11.74
N SER A 7 16.68 94.08 -11.71
CA SER A 7 15.47 94.39 -12.51
C SER A 7 15.23 93.41 -13.69
N VAL A 8 14.22 92.54 -13.51
CA VAL A 8 13.09 92.27 -14.44
C VAL A 8 13.35 91.31 -15.64
N LYS A 9 12.50 90.39 -16.15
CA LYS A 9 11.04 90.21 -16.40
C LYS A 9 10.79 88.69 -16.69
N ARG A 10 9.70 88.03 -16.24
CA ARG A 10 8.45 87.65 -16.98
C ARG A 10 8.66 86.76 -18.24
N SER A 11 7.83 85.79 -18.63
CA SER A 11 6.49 85.31 -18.20
C SER A 11 5.97 84.19 -19.13
N SER A 12 4.94 83.49 -18.65
CA SER A 12 3.73 82.99 -19.35
C SER A 12 3.78 81.56 -19.91
N SER A 13 2.71 80.75 -19.89
CA SER A 13 1.25 81.01 -20.04
C SER A 13 0.39 79.82 -19.55
N GLN A 14 -0.68 80.05 -18.77
CA GLN A 14 -2.13 79.87 -19.08
C GLN A 14 -2.59 78.45 -19.49
N ARG A 15 -3.38 77.75 -18.65
CA ARG A 15 -4.87 77.69 -18.52
C ARG A 15 -5.60 76.89 -19.63
N SER A 16 -6.15 75.74 -19.22
CA SER A 16 -7.16 74.84 -19.85
C SER A 16 -8.57 75.48 -19.90
N PRO A 17 -9.70 74.83 -20.36
CA PRO A 17 -9.98 73.52 -21.00
C PRO A 17 -10.96 73.67 -22.25
N PRO A 18 -11.74 72.70 -22.83
CA PRO A 18 -12.74 71.79 -22.22
C PRO A 18 -12.87 70.34 -22.80
N ARG A 19 -13.72 69.54 -22.13
CA ARG A 19 -14.12 68.12 -22.34
C ARG A 19 -14.75 67.79 -23.69
N VAL A 20 -14.50 66.56 -24.19
CA VAL A 20 -15.46 65.74 -24.95
C VAL A 20 -15.44 64.28 -24.45
N LYS A 21 -16.63 63.68 -24.42
CA LYS A 21 -17.02 62.38 -23.83
C LYS A 21 -16.80 61.18 -24.77
N ARG A 22 -16.54 60.04 -24.12
CA ARG A 22 -16.98 58.65 -24.40
C ARG A 22 -16.45 57.94 -25.66
N GLY A 23 -15.63 56.91 -25.40
CA GLY A 23 -15.48 55.71 -26.22
C GLY A 23 -15.12 54.55 -25.30
N ALA A 24 -15.84 53.43 -25.42
CA ALA A 24 -15.80 52.28 -24.54
C ALA A 24 -14.48 51.50 -24.63
N GLY A 25 -14.02 50.96 -23.50
CA GLY A 25 -12.83 50.12 -23.39
C GLY A 25 -12.86 49.35 -22.07
N VAL A 26 -13.19 48.08 -22.18
CA VAL A 26 -13.47 47.10 -21.11
C VAL A 26 -12.31 46.98 -20.12
N ARG A 27 -12.64 46.94 -18.82
CA ARG A 27 -11.74 46.52 -17.73
C ARG A 27 -11.20 45.11 -18.02
N ARG A 28 -9.88 44.97 -18.16
CA ARG A 28 -9.18 43.71 -17.86
C ARG A 28 -8.21 43.96 -16.72
N THR A 29 -8.58 43.44 -15.56
CA THR A 29 -7.67 43.17 -14.45
C THR A 29 -6.71 42.07 -14.90
N ASN A 30 -5.47 42.41 -15.21
CA ASN A 30 -4.40 41.43 -15.30
C ASN A 30 -3.62 41.46 -13.99
N SER A 31 -4.06 40.61 -13.07
CA SER A 31 -3.22 39.95 -12.09
C SER A 31 -2.10 39.22 -12.83
N PHE A 32 -0.94 39.86 -12.95
CA PHE A 32 0.26 39.17 -13.41
C PHE A 32 0.86 38.42 -12.23
N ASN A 33 0.71 37.10 -12.32
CA ASN A 33 1.37 36.08 -11.53
C ASN A 33 2.84 36.45 -11.27
N LEU A 34 3.16 36.72 -10.01
CA LEU A 34 4.47 36.38 -9.47
C LEU A 34 4.56 34.86 -9.55
N LEU A 35 5.15 34.38 -10.64
CA LEU A 35 5.63 33.01 -10.78
C LEU A 35 6.53 32.73 -9.57
N ALA A 36 5.97 32.06 -8.58
CA ALA A 36 6.75 31.38 -7.57
C ALA A 36 7.72 30.49 -8.33
N ARG A 37 9.02 30.81 -8.22
CA ARG A 37 10.06 29.89 -8.66
C ARG A 37 9.76 28.53 -8.01
N PRO A 38 9.79 27.41 -8.75
CA PRO A 38 9.80 26.12 -8.09
C PRO A 38 11.03 26.11 -7.16
N SER A 39 10.76 25.96 -5.87
CA SER A 39 11.76 25.79 -4.84
C SER A 39 12.68 24.63 -5.22
N ARG A 40 13.98 24.75 -4.96
CA ARG A 40 14.95 23.68 -5.24
C ARG A 40 14.53 22.43 -4.44
N PRO A 41 14.87 21.20 -4.87
CA PRO A 41 14.53 19.98 -4.12
C PRO A 41 14.90 20.06 -2.62
N GLY A 42 16.05 20.67 -2.29
CA GLY A 42 16.50 20.86 -0.91
C GLY A 42 15.72 21.89 -0.07
N ASP A 43 14.80 22.67 -0.65
CA ASP A 43 13.90 23.56 0.10
C ASP A 43 12.58 22.85 0.48
N ARG A 44 12.34 21.63 -0.03
CA ARG A 44 11.13 20.85 0.27
C ARG A 44 11.32 19.93 1.48
N LEU A 45 12.54 19.40 1.66
CA LEU A 45 12.88 18.48 2.74
C LEU A 45 13.20 19.26 4.02
N ASN A 46 12.44 19.01 5.08
CA ASN A 46 12.66 19.59 6.39
C ASN A 46 12.20 18.63 7.50
N VAL A 47 12.67 18.88 8.73
CA VAL A 47 12.44 17.98 9.87
C VAL A 47 10.96 17.90 10.24
N GLU A 48 10.21 18.99 10.06
CA GLU A 48 8.78 19.04 10.36
C GLU A 48 7.98 18.19 9.36
N ALA A 49 8.33 18.27 8.07
CA ALA A 49 7.77 17.39 7.04
C ALA A 49 8.08 15.91 7.35
N LEU A 50 9.34 15.58 7.65
CA LEU A 50 9.74 14.21 8.02
C LEU A 50 9.01 13.69 9.27
N TYR A 51 8.85 14.54 10.29
CA TYR A 51 8.13 14.19 11.50
C TYR A 51 6.66 13.89 11.22
N ASN A 52 6.02 14.70 10.35
CA ASN A 52 4.60 14.59 10.03
C ASN A 52 4.26 13.49 9.02
N LEU A 53 5.25 12.92 8.32
CA LEU A 53 5.03 11.71 7.51
C LEU A 53 4.45 10.59 8.38
N SER A 54 3.29 10.08 7.99
CA SER A 54 2.53 9.08 8.74
C SER A 54 2.07 7.98 7.79
N PRO A 55 2.17 6.70 8.19
CA PRO A 55 1.57 5.60 7.43
C PRO A 55 0.04 5.55 7.62
N TYR A 56 -0.51 6.35 8.53
CA TYR A 56 -1.93 6.32 8.87
C TYR A 56 -2.72 7.43 8.18
N ASN A 57 -3.79 7.05 7.51
CA ASN A 57 -4.82 7.93 6.97
C ASN A 57 -6.18 7.58 7.59
N ALA A 58 -6.76 8.49 8.37
CA ALA A 58 -8.01 8.27 9.11
C ALA A 58 -8.07 6.90 9.84
N ASP A 59 -6.96 6.55 10.52
CA ASP A 59 -6.71 5.29 11.25
C ASP A 59 -6.40 4.04 10.42
N VAL A 60 -6.46 4.12 9.09
CA VAL A 60 -6.04 3.04 8.18
C VAL A 60 -4.53 3.12 7.96
N ASP A 61 -3.83 2.00 8.13
CA ASP A 61 -2.39 1.88 7.87
C ASP A 61 -2.17 1.52 6.40
N GLU A 62 -1.95 2.54 5.56
CA GLU A 62 -1.83 2.40 4.09
C GLU A 62 -0.64 1.53 3.69
N VAL A 63 0.44 1.55 4.49
CA VAL A 63 1.62 0.71 4.25
C VAL A 63 1.27 -0.76 4.50
N SER A 64 0.49 -1.05 5.54
CA SER A 64 0.03 -2.41 5.81
C SER A 64 -0.87 -2.93 4.69
N GLU A 65 -1.79 -2.11 4.17
CA GLU A 65 -2.65 -2.49 3.06
C GLU A 65 -1.86 -2.76 1.78
N TYR A 66 -0.92 -1.88 1.45
CA TYR A 66 -0.05 -2.06 0.29
C TYR A 66 0.83 -3.31 0.44
N ALA A 67 1.45 -3.52 1.61
CA ALA A 67 2.23 -4.71 1.91
C ALA A 67 1.40 -6.01 1.77
N ARG A 68 0.12 -6.00 2.17
CA ARG A 68 -0.79 -7.14 1.97
C ARG A 68 -1.08 -7.38 0.49
N SER A 69 -1.26 -6.34 -0.30
CA SER A 69 -1.42 -6.45 -1.76
C SER A 69 -0.19 -7.08 -2.42
N ILE A 70 1.02 -6.67 -2.01
CA ILE A 70 2.27 -7.27 -2.51
C ILE A 70 2.38 -8.75 -2.11
N LEU A 71 1.97 -9.10 -0.89
CA LEU A 71 1.94 -10.50 -0.45
C LEU A 71 0.95 -11.35 -1.24
N ILE A 72 -0.22 -10.80 -1.58
CA ILE A 72 -1.19 -11.48 -2.46
C ILE A 72 -0.60 -11.66 -3.87
N ASN A 73 0.06 -10.64 -4.43
CA ASN A 73 0.76 -10.79 -5.71
C ASN A 73 1.84 -11.89 -5.62
N ALA A 74 2.61 -11.96 -4.52
CA ALA A 74 3.56 -13.05 -4.28
C ALA A 74 2.89 -14.42 -4.32
N VAL A 75 1.74 -14.57 -3.66
CA VAL A 75 0.92 -15.80 -3.70
C VAL A 75 0.49 -16.13 -5.12
N LYS A 76 0.03 -15.14 -5.90
CA LYS A 76 -0.43 -15.35 -7.28
C LYS A 76 0.67 -15.77 -8.25
N VAL A 77 1.93 -15.43 -7.96
CA VAL A 77 3.08 -15.81 -8.80
C VAL A 77 3.83 -17.05 -8.30
N GLU A 78 3.34 -17.71 -7.24
CA GLU A 78 3.93 -18.97 -6.78
C GLU A 78 3.74 -20.08 -7.84
N PRO A 79 4.81 -20.83 -8.21
CA PRO A 79 4.79 -21.72 -9.38
C PRO A 79 3.66 -22.75 -9.42
N HIS A 80 3.25 -23.28 -8.26
CA HIS A 80 2.24 -24.35 -8.18
C HIS A 80 0.81 -23.86 -8.38
N VAL A 81 0.54 -22.56 -8.21
CA VAL A 81 -0.80 -21.96 -8.39
C VAL A 81 -0.85 -21.02 -9.59
N HIS A 82 0.29 -20.44 -9.98
CA HIS A 82 0.35 -19.39 -10.98
C HIS A 82 -0.24 -19.80 -12.33
N ASP A 83 0.27 -20.88 -12.94
CA ASP A 83 -0.14 -21.29 -14.28
C ASP A 83 -1.60 -21.77 -14.34
N ILE A 84 -2.12 -22.26 -13.21
CA ILE A 84 -3.47 -22.83 -13.09
C ILE A 84 -4.51 -21.73 -12.88
N PHE A 85 -4.25 -20.85 -11.90
CA PHE A 85 -5.24 -19.89 -11.42
C PHE A 85 -4.95 -18.45 -11.85
N PHE A 86 -3.68 -18.07 -12.01
CA PHE A 86 -3.26 -16.68 -12.20
C PHE A 86 -2.33 -16.45 -13.41
N PRO A 87 -2.56 -17.06 -14.58
CA PRO A 87 -1.59 -17.07 -15.69
C PRO A 87 -1.30 -15.68 -16.30
N ASN A 88 -2.14 -14.69 -16.00
CA ASN A 88 -1.99 -13.32 -16.49
C ASN A 88 -1.32 -12.38 -15.48
N GLU A 89 -1.09 -12.84 -14.25
CA GLU A 89 -0.49 -12.03 -13.20
C GLU A 89 1.02 -11.88 -13.44
N THR A 90 1.57 -10.71 -13.13
CA THR A 90 3.01 -10.47 -13.22
C THR A 90 3.56 -10.16 -11.84
N ALA A 91 4.75 -10.69 -11.52
CA ALA A 91 5.40 -10.44 -10.25
C ALA A 91 5.68 -8.94 -10.08
N ASP A 92 5.26 -8.40 -8.93
CA ASP A 92 5.57 -7.03 -8.56
C ASP A 92 7.11 -6.90 -8.37
N PRO A 93 7.74 -5.84 -8.92
CA PRO A 93 9.19 -5.65 -8.80
C PRO A 93 9.71 -5.63 -7.35
N VAL A 94 8.87 -5.26 -6.37
CA VAL A 94 9.23 -5.27 -4.94
C VAL A 94 9.57 -6.68 -4.45
N LEU A 95 9.01 -7.73 -5.06
CA LEU A 95 9.25 -9.12 -4.68
C LEU A 95 10.71 -9.54 -4.88
N GLU A 96 11.45 -8.91 -5.79
CA GLU A 96 12.88 -9.19 -5.98
C GLU A 96 13.71 -8.87 -4.73
N PHE A 97 13.24 -7.95 -3.89
CA PHE A 97 13.91 -7.52 -2.67
C PHE A 97 13.35 -8.21 -1.41
N LEU A 98 12.31 -9.03 -1.56
CA LEU A 98 11.66 -9.71 -0.45
C LEU A 98 12.45 -10.95 -0.02
N ASP A 99 12.90 -10.97 1.24
CA ASP A 99 13.49 -12.18 1.82
C ASP A 99 12.39 -13.14 2.30
N THR A 100 12.02 -14.10 1.46
CA THR A 100 11.05 -15.15 1.77
C THR A 100 11.68 -16.37 2.46
N ARG A 101 12.99 -16.37 2.74
CA ARG A 101 13.68 -17.55 3.27
C ARG A 101 13.08 -18.00 4.61
N GLY A 102 12.60 -19.24 4.62
CA GLY A 102 12.00 -19.86 5.80
C GLY A 102 10.53 -19.47 6.06
N PHE A 103 9.93 -18.66 5.18
CA PHE A 103 8.48 -18.49 5.12
C PHE A 103 7.88 -19.51 4.14
N PRO A 104 6.86 -20.29 4.54
CA PRO A 104 6.28 -21.33 3.69
C PRO A 104 5.27 -20.72 2.70
N MET A 105 5.79 -20.02 1.67
CA MET A 105 4.97 -19.31 0.70
C MET A 105 4.13 -20.26 -0.15
N ASP A 106 4.72 -21.39 -0.54
CA ASP A 106 4.06 -22.53 -1.19
C ASP A 106 2.82 -22.98 -0.41
N LYS A 107 2.98 -23.23 0.90
CA LYS A 107 1.91 -23.68 1.78
C LYS A 107 0.83 -22.61 1.95
N LEU A 108 1.21 -21.33 2.05
CA LEU A 108 0.26 -20.22 2.12
C LEU A 108 -0.56 -20.13 0.83
N ALA A 109 0.09 -20.17 -0.33
CA ALA A 109 -0.57 -20.06 -1.62
C ALA A 109 -1.57 -21.20 -1.82
N THR A 110 -1.15 -22.44 -1.57
CA THR A 110 -2.04 -23.61 -1.67
C THR A 110 -3.22 -23.51 -0.71
N ALA A 111 -3.00 -23.09 0.54
CA ALA A 111 -4.06 -22.97 1.53
C ALA A 111 -5.05 -21.83 1.22
N LEU A 112 -4.59 -20.70 0.68
CA LEU A 112 -5.46 -19.59 0.29
C LEU A 112 -6.33 -19.93 -0.92
N VAL A 113 -5.74 -20.56 -1.94
CA VAL A 113 -6.51 -21.05 -3.09
C VAL A 113 -7.51 -22.12 -2.65
N ALA A 114 -7.10 -23.07 -1.80
CA ALA A 114 -8.02 -24.06 -1.25
C ALA A 114 -9.15 -23.44 -0.41
N GLU A 115 -8.87 -22.37 0.35
CA GLU A 115 -9.90 -21.63 1.09
C GLU A 115 -10.93 -21.02 0.13
N SER A 116 -10.47 -20.36 -0.94
CA SER A 116 -11.32 -19.79 -1.99
C SER A 116 -12.19 -20.88 -2.65
N ILE A 117 -11.59 -21.97 -3.13
CA ILE A 117 -12.32 -23.13 -3.70
C ILE A 117 -13.39 -23.65 -2.71
N SER A 118 -13.05 -23.79 -1.43
CA SER A 118 -13.99 -24.30 -0.42
C SER A 118 -15.19 -23.39 -0.14
N ASN A 119 -15.06 -22.10 -0.46
CA ASN A 119 -16.08 -21.08 -0.23
C ASN A 119 -17.00 -20.88 -1.44
N ILE A 120 -16.47 -21.09 -2.64
CA ILE A 120 -17.20 -20.94 -3.90
C ILE A 120 -18.15 -22.13 -4.07
N LYS A 121 -19.46 -21.88 -4.15
CA LYS A 121 -20.43 -22.93 -4.48
C LYS A 121 -20.54 -23.09 -5.99
N ASP A 122 -19.55 -23.75 -6.57
CA ASP A 122 -19.45 -24.02 -8.00
C ASP A 122 -20.42 -25.14 -8.46
N GLU A 123 -20.70 -25.18 -9.77
CA GLU A 123 -21.57 -26.18 -10.38
C GLU A 123 -20.93 -27.58 -10.40
N TYR A 124 -19.60 -27.66 -10.43
CA TYR A 124 -18.83 -28.89 -10.54
C TYR A 124 -18.48 -29.52 -9.18
N LYS A 125 -18.89 -28.90 -8.08
CA LYS A 125 -18.69 -29.36 -6.70
C LYS A 125 -17.22 -29.49 -6.27
N PHE A 126 -16.32 -28.66 -6.82
CA PHE A 126 -14.93 -28.58 -6.36
C PHE A 126 -14.84 -28.23 -4.86
N HIS A 127 -15.72 -27.35 -4.36
CA HIS A 127 -15.80 -27.02 -2.93
C HIS A 127 -15.98 -28.23 -2.00
N GLN A 128 -16.58 -29.33 -2.48
CA GLN A 128 -16.80 -30.54 -1.67
C GLN A 128 -15.52 -31.37 -1.52
N MET A 129 -14.54 -31.15 -2.39
CA MET A 129 -13.25 -31.84 -2.33
C MET A 129 -12.36 -31.29 -1.22
N ILE A 130 -12.59 -30.08 -0.73
CA ILE A 130 -11.73 -29.44 0.28
C ILE A 130 -12.29 -29.61 1.70
N ASP A 131 -11.44 -29.98 2.66
CA ASP A 131 -11.73 -29.91 4.09
C ASP A 131 -11.51 -28.49 4.60
N LYS A 132 -12.61 -27.74 4.71
CA LYS A 132 -12.59 -26.37 5.22
C LYS A 132 -12.01 -26.25 6.63
N SER A 133 -12.17 -27.27 7.48
CA SER A 133 -11.63 -27.23 8.84
C SER A 133 -10.11 -27.38 8.84
N ALA A 134 -9.58 -28.30 8.03
CA ALA A 134 -8.14 -28.47 7.86
C ALA A 134 -7.49 -27.22 7.24
N VAL A 135 -8.14 -26.57 6.27
CA VAL A 135 -7.67 -25.30 5.68
C VAL A 135 -7.53 -24.23 6.75
N GLN A 136 -8.56 -24.06 7.59
CA GLN A 136 -8.54 -23.08 8.67
C GLN A 136 -7.43 -23.36 9.69
N ASP A 137 -7.16 -24.63 10.00
CA ASP A 137 -6.08 -25.02 10.89
C ASP A 137 -4.70 -24.67 10.30
N VAL A 138 -4.48 -25.00 9.01
CA VAL A 138 -3.25 -24.66 8.28
C VAL A 138 -3.02 -23.16 8.23
N LEU A 139 -4.03 -22.37 7.84
CA LEU A 139 -3.93 -20.91 7.75
C LEU A 139 -3.68 -20.29 9.13
N ARG A 140 -4.38 -20.78 10.17
CA ARG A 140 -4.19 -20.31 11.55
C ARG A 140 -2.77 -20.55 12.04
N ASP A 141 -2.18 -21.69 11.72
CA ASP A 141 -0.80 -22.01 12.10
C ASP A 141 0.20 -21.07 11.41
N ILE A 142 -0.04 -20.72 10.14
CA ILE A 142 0.78 -19.74 9.42
C ILE A 142 0.64 -18.36 10.06
N TYR A 143 -0.58 -17.85 10.23
CA TYR A 143 -0.85 -16.50 10.74
C TYR A 143 -0.37 -16.29 12.18
N ASN A 144 -0.39 -17.32 13.01
CA ASN A 144 0.13 -17.27 14.38
C ASN A 144 1.65 -17.49 14.46
N GLY A 145 2.28 -17.90 13.36
CA GLY A 145 3.69 -18.22 13.29
C GLY A 145 4.60 -16.99 13.41
N LEU A 146 5.82 -17.20 13.93
CA LEU A 146 6.85 -16.14 13.97
C LEU A 146 7.22 -15.65 12.56
N GLN A 147 7.19 -16.55 11.57
CA GLN A 147 7.56 -16.21 10.19
C GLN A 147 6.56 -15.24 9.56
N TRP A 148 5.28 -15.29 9.95
CA TRP A 148 4.26 -14.31 9.53
C TRP A 148 4.61 -12.89 9.96
N LYS A 149 5.04 -12.73 11.21
CA LYS A 149 5.47 -11.42 11.72
C LYS A 149 6.75 -10.93 11.02
N LYS A 150 7.68 -11.84 10.75
CA LYS A 150 8.94 -11.51 10.05
C LYS A 150 8.69 -11.05 8.62
N ILE A 151 7.95 -11.82 7.83
CA ILE A 151 7.62 -11.44 6.45
C ILE A 151 6.82 -10.14 6.42
N GLY A 152 5.92 -9.95 7.38
CA GLY A 152 5.17 -8.72 7.52
C GLY A 152 6.04 -7.51 7.80
N PHE A 153 7.00 -7.60 8.73
CA PHE A 153 7.94 -6.51 8.97
C PHE A 153 8.86 -6.24 7.78
N CYS A 154 9.30 -7.29 7.06
CA CYS A 154 10.09 -7.16 5.85
C CYS A 154 9.32 -6.39 4.75
N LEU A 155 8.10 -6.82 4.43
CA LEU A 155 7.25 -6.15 3.42
C LEU A 155 6.91 -4.71 3.84
N TYR A 156 6.56 -4.51 5.10
CA TYR A 156 6.26 -3.19 5.63
C TYR A 156 7.45 -2.26 5.46
N SER A 157 8.65 -2.70 5.84
CA SER A 157 9.88 -1.91 5.73
C SER A 157 10.29 -1.64 4.28
N LEU A 158 10.04 -2.57 3.36
CA LEU A 158 10.32 -2.39 1.92
C LEU A 158 9.38 -1.38 1.26
N THR A 159 8.11 -1.37 1.66
CA THR A 159 7.07 -0.54 1.04
C THR A 159 6.93 0.84 1.69
N TYR A 160 7.25 0.97 2.98
CA TYR A 160 7.16 2.22 3.73
C TYR A 160 7.81 3.43 3.04
N PRO A 161 9.04 3.33 2.49
CA PRO A 161 9.73 4.50 1.92
C PRO A 161 8.96 5.16 0.77
N GLU A 162 8.24 4.36 -0.02
CA GLU A 162 7.52 4.79 -1.22
C GLU A 162 6.07 5.21 -0.91
N VAL A 163 5.41 4.45 -0.02
CA VAL A 163 4.00 4.65 0.32
C VAL A 163 3.82 5.87 1.22
N VAL A 164 4.66 6.03 2.25
CA VAL A 164 4.50 7.12 3.22
C VAL A 164 4.95 8.45 2.61
N ARG A 165 3.96 9.29 2.29
CA ARG A 165 4.17 10.58 1.62
C ARG A 165 3.28 11.69 2.15
N ASP A 166 3.76 12.92 2.04
CA ASP A 166 2.95 14.11 2.24
C ASP A 166 2.11 14.37 0.99
N GLU A 167 0.78 14.28 1.12
CA GLU A 167 -0.17 14.49 0.03
C GLU A 167 -0.01 15.85 -0.67
N LYS A 168 0.40 16.90 0.06
CA LYS A 168 0.49 18.26 -0.49
C LYS A 168 1.74 18.46 -1.33
N THR A 169 2.86 17.90 -0.87
CA THR A 169 4.17 18.15 -1.48
C THR A 169 4.65 17.00 -2.35
N GLY A 170 4.07 15.81 -2.18
CA GLY A 170 4.48 14.56 -2.82
C GLY A 170 5.78 13.97 -2.27
N VAL A 171 6.38 14.60 -1.26
CA VAL A 171 7.62 14.12 -0.63
C VAL A 171 7.32 12.83 0.13
N CYS A 172 8.15 11.81 -0.10
CA CYS A 172 8.06 10.52 0.56
C CYS A 172 9.26 10.28 1.49
N LEU A 173 9.20 9.23 2.31
CA LEU A 173 10.33 8.91 3.20
C LEU A 173 11.60 8.58 2.40
N LYS A 174 11.47 7.96 1.21
CA LYS A 174 12.61 7.63 0.33
C LYS A 174 13.45 8.85 -0.02
N ASP A 175 12.83 10.01 -0.25
CA ASP A 175 13.55 11.26 -0.55
C ASP A 175 14.54 11.63 0.57
N PHE A 176 14.17 11.38 1.84
CA PHE A 176 15.05 11.61 2.99
C PHE A 176 16.13 10.54 3.13
N MET A 177 15.84 9.30 2.76
CA MET A 177 16.82 8.20 2.78
C MET A 177 17.94 8.44 1.76
N GLU A 178 17.59 8.89 0.56
CA GLU A 178 18.54 9.21 -0.51
C GLU A 178 19.40 10.45 -0.19
N GLU A 179 18.86 11.43 0.55
CA GLU A 179 19.58 12.64 0.96
C GLU A 179 20.32 12.49 2.30
N ASN A 180 21.08 11.40 2.47
CA ASN A 180 21.79 11.05 3.70
C ASN A 180 20.86 10.75 4.89
N GLY A 181 20.15 9.62 4.84
CA GLY A 181 19.21 9.18 5.87
C GLY A 181 19.70 9.33 7.32
N HIS A 182 20.95 8.99 7.62
CA HIS A 182 21.54 9.14 8.95
C HIS A 182 21.51 10.58 9.50
N VAL A 183 21.78 11.58 8.66
CA VAL A 183 21.71 12.99 9.05
C VAL A 183 20.27 13.39 9.38
N TRP A 184 19.31 12.87 8.62
CA TRP A 184 17.88 13.10 8.87
C TRP A 184 17.39 12.39 10.13
N ALA A 185 17.89 11.19 10.42
CA ALA A 185 17.62 10.48 11.67
C ALA A 185 18.11 11.26 12.89
N GLU A 186 19.33 11.79 12.86
CA GLU A 186 19.87 12.63 13.94
C GLU A 186 19.07 13.91 14.14
N LYS A 187 18.70 14.61 13.05
CA LYS A 187 17.84 15.80 13.11
C LYS A 187 16.46 15.49 13.70
N LEU A 188 15.87 14.35 13.32
CA LEU A 188 14.58 13.91 13.85
C LEU A 188 14.67 13.54 15.34
N LEU A 189 15.73 12.85 15.75
CA LEU A 189 16.00 12.57 17.17
C LEU A 189 16.15 13.88 17.97
N ALA A 190 16.96 14.81 17.47
CA ALA A 190 17.13 16.11 18.13
C ALA A 190 15.79 16.85 18.29
N HIS A 191 14.93 16.80 17.28
CA HIS A 191 13.60 17.41 17.32
C HIS A 191 12.69 16.80 18.40
N ILE A 192 12.61 15.47 18.51
CA ILE A 192 11.75 14.83 19.53
C ILE A 192 12.29 15.02 20.95
N MET A 193 13.60 15.26 21.09
CA MET A 193 14.24 15.56 22.38
C MET A 193 14.00 16.99 22.85
N GLU A 194 13.41 17.86 22.04
CA GLU A 194 13.13 19.25 22.43
C GLU A 194 12.03 19.30 23.50
N PRO A 195 12.18 20.12 24.57
CA PRO A 195 11.15 20.24 25.61
C PRO A 195 9.77 20.67 25.11
N ARG A 196 9.73 21.41 23.99
CA ARG A 196 8.46 21.82 23.36
C ARG A 196 7.68 20.61 22.83
N TRP A 197 8.37 19.60 22.32
CA TRP A 197 7.75 18.39 21.77
C TRP A 197 7.07 17.58 22.88
N THR A 198 7.76 17.37 24.01
CA THR A 198 7.19 16.68 25.17
C THR A 198 5.95 17.41 25.72
N ARG A 199 6.02 18.75 25.80
CA ARG A 199 4.88 19.57 26.27
C ARG A 199 3.68 19.47 25.33
N MET A 200 3.91 19.43 24.02
CA MET A 200 2.84 19.26 23.02
C MET A 200 2.09 17.95 23.25
N TRP A 201 2.80 16.83 23.37
CA TRP A 201 2.18 15.52 23.63
C TRP A 201 1.47 15.46 24.97
N MET A 202 2.10 15.92 26.04
CA MET A 202 1.48 16.00 27.36
C MET A 202 0.16 16.77 27.31
N PHE A 203 0.14 17.92 26.61
CA PHE A 203 -1.07 18.73 26.46
C PHE A 203 -2.17 18.02 25.66
N ARG A 204 -1.83 17.37 24.55
CA ARG A 204 -2.79 16.59 23.74
C ARG A 204 -3.44 15.49 24.58
N ILE A 205 -2.65 14.76 25.36
CA ILE A 205 -3.12 13.66 26.22
C ILE A 205 -4.01 14.19 27.34
N VAL A 206 -3.58 15.21 28.09
CA VAL A 206 -4.35 15.78 29.21
C VAL A 206 -5.68 16.38 28.74
N ARG A 207 -5.74 16.90 27.52
CA ARG A 207 -6.99 17.42 26.92
C ARG A 207 -7.86 16.34 26.28
N GLY A 208 -7.47 15.07 26.33
CA GLY A 208 -8.22 13.97 25.70
C GLY A 208 -8.22 14.02 24.17
N GLN A 209 -7.27 14.72 23.55
CA GLN A 209 -7.09 14.79 22.09
C GLN A 209 -6.26 13.64 21.54
N CYS A 210 -5.72 12.80 22.41
CA CYS A 210 -4.88 11.66 22.10
C CYS A 210 -5.06 10.63 23.21
N THR A 211 -5.34 9.38 22.84
CA THR A 211 -5.31 8.28 23.79
C THR A 211 -3.88 7.75 23.96
N GLU A 212 -3.66 6.92 24.98
CA GLU A 212 -2.38 6.22 25.15
C GLU A 212 -2.08 5.25 23.99
N ALA A 213 -3.13 4.66 23.40
CA ALA A 213 -3.02 3.79 22.24
C ALA A 213 -2.56 4.56 21.00
N ASP A 214 -3.16 5.74 20.73
CA ASP A 214 -2.75 6.60 19.62
C ASP A 214 -1.29 7.05 19.77
N TYR A 215 -0.90 7.43 21.00
CA TYR A 215 0.47 7.81 21.29
C TYR A 215 1.45 6.66 21.03
N ASN A 216 1.17 5.45 21.54
CA ASN A 216 2.02 4.28 21.29
C ASN A 216 2.09 3.92 19.80
N ARG A 217 0.98 4.04 19.08
CA ARG A 217 0.91 3.84 17.63
C ARG A 217 1.81 4.81 16.88
N ASP A 218 1.71 6.10 17.18
CA ASP A 218 2.47 7.15 16.52
C ASP A 218 3.97 7.06 16.87
N MET A 219 4.31 6.67 18.10
CA MET A 219 5.71 6.44 18.50
C MET A 219 6.31 5.21 17.81
N ASN A 220 5.54 4.15 17.60
CA ASN A 220 6.02 3.00 16.84
C ASN A 220 6.22 3.33 15.35
N ALA A 221 5.34 4.12 14.75
CA ALA A 221 5.58 4.63 13.39
C ALA A 221 6.85 5.50 13.32
N LEU A 222 7.11 6.32 14.35
CA LEU A 222 8.36 7.07 14.46
C LEU A 222 9.58 6.15 14.57
N PHE A 223 9.51 5.05 15.35
CA PHE A 223 10.60 4.08 15.42
C PHE A 223 10.87 3.39 14.10
N VAL A 224 9.83 3.06 13.31
CA VAL A 224 10.02 2.51 11.96
C VAL A 224 10.74 3.53 11.06
N LYS A 225 10.32 4.80 11.07
CA LYS A 225 11.00 5.87 10.32
C LYS A 225 12.47 5.99 10.72
N LEU A 226 12.76 6.02 12.02
CA LEU A 226 14.13 6.06 12.53
C LEU A 226 14.91 4.82 12.11
N HIS A 227 14.32 3.62 12.20
CA HIS A 227 14.96 2.37 11.79
C HIS A 227 15.36 2.38 10.32
N LEU A 228 14.49 2.90 9.44
CA LEU A 228 14.75 2.98 8.00
C LEU A 228 15.78 4.05 7.64
N LEU A 229 15.83 5.16 8.38
CA LEU A 229 16.81 6.23 8.16
C LEU A 229 18.19 5.87 8.74
N ASP A 230 18.23 5.40 9.98
CA ASP A 230 19.42 4.89 10.68
C ASP A 230 19.02 4.01 11.89
N PRO A 231 19.22 2.68 11.80
CA PRO A 231 18.94 1.76 12.90
C PRO A 231 19.62 2.10 14.24
N GLN A 232 20.77 2.77 14.22
CA GLN A 232 21.53 3.13 15.43
C GLN A 232 20.77 4.13 16.31
N VAL A 233 19.85 4.92 15.73
CA VAL A 233 19.15 6.02 16.40
C VAL A 233 17.89 5.55 17.15
N VAL A 234 17.38 4.36 16.84
CA VAL A 234 16.15 3.81 17.44
C VAL A 234 16.28 3.63 18.95
N ILE A 235 17.37 3.00 19.41
CA ILE A 235 17.56 2.71 20.84
C ILE A 235 17.71 4.00 21.67
N PRO A 236 18.54 4.99 21.26
CA PRO A 236 18.57 6.30 21.90
C PRO A 236 17.20 6.98 21.98
N ALA A 237 16.42 6.96 20.89
CA ALA A 237 15.07 7.53 20.87
C ALA A 237 14.14 6.84 21.87
N PHE A 238 14.15 5.50 21.89
CA PHE A 238 13.37 4.71 22.83
C PHE A 238 13.74 4.98 24.29
N GLN A 239 15.05 5.02 24.59
CA GLN A 239 15.55 5.35 25.93
C GLN A 239 15.17 6.77 26.37
N PHE A 240 15.17 7.74 25.45
CA PHE A 240 14.68 9.08 25.77
C PHE A 240 13.20 9.05 26.17
N LEU A 241 12.35 8.37 25.39
CA LEU A 241 10.90 8.32 25.60
C LEU A 241 10.51 7.59 26.88
N ILE A 242 11.13 6.44 27.20
CA ILE A 242 10.82 5.69 28.43
C ILE A 242 11.21 6.45 29.70
N ASN A 243 12.17 7.38 29.62
CA ASN A 243 12.58 8.22 30.74
C ASN A 243 11.68 9.45 30.93
N GLN A 244 10.74 9.72 30.01
CA GLN A 244 9.79 10.83 30.14
C GLN A 244 8.63 10.47 31.07
N LYS A 245 8.78 10.74 32.38
CA LYS A 245 7.73 10.49 33.38
C LYS A 245 6.40 11.23 33.13
N ALA A 246 6.41 12.26 32.28
CA ALA A 246 5.23 13.04 31.93
C ALA A 246 4.43 12.44 30.76
N LEU A 247 4.95 11.42 30.09
CA LEU A 247 4.32 10.74 28.96
C LEU A 247 4.00 9.29 29.34
N PRO A 248 3.03 8.65 28.67
CA PRO A 248 2.78 7.23 28.81
C PRO A 248 4.03 6.40 28.46
N SER A 249 4.11 5.20 29.02
CA SER A 249 5.18 4.27 28.66
C SER A 249 5.02 3.86 27.20
N VAL A 250 6.15 3.78 26.48
CA VAL A 250 6.18 3.33 25.09
C VAL A 250 6.68 1.90 25.03
N ASN A 251 6.06 1.07 24.21
CA ASN A 251 6.57 -0.25 23.85
C ASN A 251 7.29 -0.18 22.50
N LEU A 252 8.50 -0.72 22.41
CA LEU A 252 9.23 -0.84 21.14
C LEU A 252 8.76 -2.09 20.40
N GLU A 253 7.93 -1.92 19.37
CA GLU A 253 7.25 -3.03 18.69
C GLU A 253 7.78 -3.33 17.28
N LEU A 254 9.01 -2.91 16.97
CA LEU A 254 9.61 -3.08 15.64
C LEU A 254 9.54 -4.52 15.10
N ALA A 255 9.83 -5.53 15.93
CA ALA A 255 9.83 -6.93 15.50
C ALA A 255 8.68 -7.77 16.09
N THR A 256 7.89 -7.20 17.01
CA THR A 256 6.85 -7.93 17.75
C THR A 256 5.44 -7.65 17.24
N ARG A 257 5.25 -6.47 16.62
CA ARG A 257 4.01 -6.06 15.98
C ARG A 257 3.73 -6.93 14.76
N ASN A 258 2.44 -7.18 14.54
CA ASN A 258 1.96 -7.81 13.33
C ASN A 258 1.62 -6.72 12.30
N TYR A 259 2.59 -6.41 11.43
CA TYR A 259 2.46 -5.35 10.41
C TYR A 259 1.51 -5.73 9.26
N LEU A 260 1.21 -7.01 9.07
CA LEU A 260 0.20 -7.42 8.09
C LEU A 260 -1.21 -7.43 8.70
N GLY A 261 -1.35 -7.19 10.01
CA GLY A 261 -2.63 -7.25 10.70
C GLY A 261 -3.23 -8.66 10.71
N GLY A 262 -4.54 -8.76 10.51
CA GLY A 262 -5.27 -10.03 10.57
C GLY A 262 -5.00 -10.98 9.39
N PRO A 263 -5.76 -12.09 9.32
CA PRO A 263 -5.75 -13.02 8.18
C PRO A 263 -5.86 -12.30 6.82
N LEU A 264 -5.28 -12.88 5.77
CA LEU A 264 -5.52 -12.41 4.41
C LEU A 264 -6.97 -12.72 4.02
N ASP A 265 -7.53 -11.85 3.18
CA ASP A 265 -8.85 -12.05 2.61
C ASP A 265 -8.69 -12.89 1.34
N SER A 266 -9.13 -14.16 1.38
CA SER A 266 -9.07 -15.06 0.22
C SER A 266 -10.08 -14.72 -0.86
N SER A 267 -11.11 -13.92 -0.57
CA SER A 267 -12.14 -13.57 -1.56
C SER A 267 -11.59 -12.78 -2.75
N VAL A 268 -10.42 -12.15 -2.60
CA VAL A 268 -9.68 -11.49 -3.68
C VAL A 268 -9.19 -12.46 -4.77
N LEU A 269 -9.25 -13.77 -4.53
CA LEU A 269 -8.89 -14.83 -5.46
C LEU A 269 -10.10 -15.47 -6.14
N ASP A 270 -11.32 -15.20 -5.65
CA ASP A 270 -12.51 -15.99 -6.03
C ASP A 270 -12.81 -15.93 -7.53
N GLU A 271 -12.66 -14.76 -8.15
CA GLU A 271 -12.91 -14.59 -9.59
C GLU A 271 -11.94 -15.42 -10.45
N ASP A 272 -10.65 -15.40 -10.09
CA ASP A 272 -9.60 -16.14 -10.78
C ASP A 272 -9.78 -17.66 -10.60
N VAL A 273 -10.16 -18.08 -9.39
CA VAL A 273 -10.46 -19.49 -9.07
C VAL A 273 -11.67 -20.00 -9.83
N MET A 274 -12.78 -19.25 -9.83
CA MET A 274 -13.98 -19.61 -10.61
C MET A 274 -13.66 -19.74 -12.10
N ALA A 275 -12.85 -18.82 -12.66
CA ALA A 275 -12.45 -18.88 -14.06
C ALA A 275 -11.64 -20.15 -14.37
N ALA A 276 -10.76 -20.58 -13.45
CA ALA A 276 -10.00 -21.83 -13.59
C ALA A 276 -10.89 -23.08 -13.48
N GLU A 277 -11.89 -23.08 -12.60
CA GLU A 277 -12.86 -24.17 -12.46
C GLU A 277 -13.74 -24.34 -13.72
N GLU A 278 -14.09 -23.25 -14.38
CA GLU A 278 -14.91 -23.25 -15.61
C GLU A 278 -14.12 -23.63 -16.88
N LYS A 279 -12.78 -23.58 -16.83
CA LYS A 279 -11.90 -23.86 -17.98
C LYS A 279 -12.18 -25.25 -18.56
N ASP A 280 -12.57 -25.29 -19.83
CA ASP A 280 -12.96 -26.51 -20.51
C ASP A 280 -11.76 -27.28 -21.07
N SER A 281 -11.75 -28.59 -20.86
CA SER A 281 -10.78 -29.51 -21.44
C SER A 281 -11.51 -30.50 -22.34
N VAL A 282 -11.14 -30.47 -23.61
CA VAL A 282 -11.71 -31.35 -24.64
C VAL A 282 -10.75 -32.51 -24.89
N PRO A 283 -11.22 -33.76 -25.03
CA PRO A 283 -10.37 -34.90 -25.35
C PRO A 283 -9.53 -34.67 -26.62
N LEU A 284 -8.23 -34.99 -26.57
CA LEU A 284 -7.25 -34.78 -27.66
C LEU A 284 -7.69 -35.35 -29.03
N ASN A 285 -8.58 -36.35 -29.04
CA ASN A 285 -9.07 -37.01 -30.25
C ASN A 285 -10.36 -36.39 -30.82
N ALA A 286 -10.94 -35.38 -30.18
CA ALA A 286 -12.17 -34.74 -30.64
C ALA A 286 -11.85 -33.56 -31.56
N SER A 287 -12.30 -33.64 -32.83
CA SER A 287 -12.24 -32.51 -33.75
C SER A 287 -13.18 -31.39 -33.29
N ARG A 288 -12.68 -30.14 -33.26
CA ARG A 288 -13.49 -28.93 -33.00
C ARG A 288 -14.72 -28.79 -33.91
N ILE A 289 -14.74 -29.49 -35.04
CA ILE A 289 -15.78 -29.45 -36.09
C ILE A 289 -16.74 -30.66 -35.99
N SER A 290 -16.57 -31.54 -35.00
CA SER A 290 -17.41 -32.74 -34.87
C SER A 290 -18.85 -32.39 -34.46
N LEU A 291 -19.82 -32.92 -35.22
CA LEU A 291 -21.26 -32.86 -34.94
C LEU A 291 -21.72 -33.90 -33.90
N SER A 292 -20.81 -34.72 -33.36
CA SER A 292 -21.11 -35.65 -32.28
C SER A 292 -21.18 -34.93 -30.94
N ASP A 293 -22.00 -35.41 -30.03
CA ASP A 293 -21.90 -35.04 -28.61
C ASP A 293 -20.50 -35.39 -28.10
N VAL A 294 -19.88 -34.48 -27.36
CA VAL A 294 -18.51 -34.62 -26.85
C VAL A 294 -18.56 -34.45 -25.35
N GLU A 295 -17.95 -35.38 -24.64
CA GLU A 295 -17.70 -35.25 -23.21
C GLU A 295 -16.61 -34.19 -23.00
N VAL A 296 -16.94 -33.16 -22.25
CA VAL A 296 -16.05 -32.06 -21.88
C VAL A 296 -15.88 -32.12 -20.37
N THR A 297 -14.63 -32.01 -19.93
CA THR A 297 -14.31 -31.97 -18.50
C THR A 297 -13.86 -30.57 -18.15
N HIS A 298 -14.41 -30.00 -17.09
CA HIS A 298 -14.06 -28.66 -16.62
C HIS A 298 -13.06 -28.72 -15.46
N GLY A 299 -12.16 -27.73 -15.37
CA GLY A 299 -11.26 -27.59 -14.23
C GLY A 299 -10.33 -28.79 -13.99
N VAL A 300 -9.84 -29.45 -15.06
CA VAL A 300 -8.96 -30.63 -14.94
C VAL A 300 -7.69 -30.31 -14.14
N GLU A 301 -7.07 -29.16 -14.41
CA GLU A 301 -5.88 -28.68 -13.68
C GLU A 301 -6.21 -28.37 -12.21
N VAL A 302 -7.43 -27.89 -11.93
CA VAL A 302 -7.92 -27.66 -10.56
C VAL A 302 -8.09 -28.99 -9.82
N GLU A 303 -8.66 -30.01 -10.46
CA GLU A 303 -8.75 -31.37 -9.87
C GLU A 303 -7.36 -31.95 -9.58
N GLU A 304 -6.41 -31.79 -10.50
CA GLU A 304 -5.03 -32.23 -10.32
C GLU A 304 -4.39 -31.53 -9.13
N PHE A 305 -4.48 -30.19 -9.06
CA PHE A 305 -4.00 -29.38 -7.94
C PHE A 305 -4.57 -29.85 -6.59
N ILE A 306 -5.87 -30.12 -6.51
CA ILE A 306 -6.49 -30.60 -5.26
C ILE A 306 -5.95 -31.98 -4.87
N THR A 307 -5.80 -32.88 -5.85
CA THR A 307 -5.40 -34.26 -5.58
C THR A 307 -3.88 -34.45 -5.40
N SER A 308 -3.08 -33.44 -5.72
CA SER A 308 -1.63 -33.38 -5.51
C SER A 308 -1.25 -32.42 -4.37
N GLU A 309 -1.36 -31.12 -4.58
CA GLU A 309 -0.89 -30.06 -3.70
C GLU A 309 -1.74 -29.97 -2.43
N CYS A 310 -3.07 -29.88 -2.55
CA CYS A 310 -3.96 -29.84 -1.38
C CYS A 310 -3.88 -31.15 -0.59
N ARG A 311 -3.71 -32.28 -1.26
CA ARG A 311 -3.50 -33.58 -0.60
C ARG A 311 -2.21 -33.60 0.23
N SER A 312 -1.13 -32.98 -0.24
CA SER A 312 0.14 -32.93 0.51
C SER A 312 0.02 -32.19 1.86
N LEU A 313 -1.00 -31.34 1.98
CA LEU A 313 -1.35 -30.57 3.17
C LEU A 313 -2.53 -31.17 3.94
N ASP A 314 -2.97 -32.38 3.61
CA ASP A 314 -4.13 -33.06 4.20
C ASP A 314 -5.45 -32.27 4.08
N LEU A 315 -5.59 -31.47 3.01
CA LEU A 315 -6.78 -30.64 2.77
C LEU A 315 -7.84 -31.33 1.89
N TRP A 316 -7.51 -32.46 1.27
CA TRP A 316 -8.42 -33.17 0.35
C TRP A 316 -9.31 -34.17 1.09
N ASN A 317 -10.62 -34.07 0.90
CA ASN A 317 -11.67 -34.91 1.51
C ASN A 317 -11.94 -36.24 0.77
N GLU A 318 -11.05 -36.66 -0.14
CA GLU A 318 -11.18 -37.88 -0.96
C GLU A 318 -12.39 -37.93 -1.92
N LYS A 319 -13.20 -36.87 -1.95
CA LYS A 319 -14.29 -36.71 -2.92
C LYS A 319 -13.77 -36.30 -4.29
N ARG A 320 -14.56 -36.59 -5.31
CA ARG A 320 -14.34 -36.21 -6.70
C ARG A 320 -15.32 -35.14 -7.14
N PRO A 321 -14.94 -34.27 -8.09
CA PRO A 321 -15.85 -33.27 -8.62
C PRO A 321 -16.85 -33.91 -9.59
N GLU A 322 -17.96 -33.23 -9.84
CA GLU A 322 -18.94 -33.51 -10.88
C GLU A 322 -18.65 -32.63 -12.12
N ASN A 323 -17.44 -32.75 -12.66
CA ASN A 323 -16.89 -31.86 -13.69
C ASN A 323 -17.01 -32.36 -15.13
N SER A 324 -17.53 -33.57 -15.35
CA SER A 324 -17.82 -34.10 -16.70
C SER A 324 -19.21 -33.69 -17.16
N LYS A 325 -19.29 -33.04 -18.33
CA LYS A 325 -20.55 -32.66 -18.99
C LYS A 325 -20.56 -33.10 -20.44
N ILE A 326 -21.74 -33.44 -20.95
CA ILE A 326 -21.94 -33.73 -22.38
C ILE A 326 -22.24 -32.41 -23.10
N SER A 327 -21.28 -31.93 -23.88
CA SER A 327 -21.46 -30.78 -24.78
C SER A 327 -22.18 -31.24 -26.05
N LYS A 328 -23.34 -30.67 -26.35
CA LYS A 328 -24.10 -31.00 -27.58
C LYS A 328 -23.59 -30.18 -28.77
N ALA A 329 -23.72 -30.73 -29.97
CA ALA A 329 -23.30 -30.03 -31.20
C ALA A 329 -24.00 -28.66 -31.41
N ARG A 330 -25.22 -28.48 -30.89
CA ARG A 330 -25.96 -27.20 -30.98
C ARG A 330 -25.32 -26.08 -30.15
N ASP A 331 -24.66 -26.41 -29.04
CA ASP A 331 -24.05 -25.43 -28.15
C ASP A 331 -22.72 -24.92 -28.74
N ARG A 332 -22.06 -25.75 -29.58
CA ARG A 332 -20.82 -25.42 -30.32
C ARG A 332 -21.06 -24.73 -31.66
N CYS A 333 -22.30 -24.73 -32.17
CA CYS A 333 -22.69 -24.11 -33.44
C CYS A 333 -23.33 -22.72 -33.29
N VAL A 334 -23.23 -22.08 -32.13
CA VAL A 334 -23.45 -20.64 -32.03
C VAL A 334 -22.22 -19.96 -32.63
N VAL A 335 -22.22 -19.85 -33.96
CA VAL A 335 -21.21 -19.12 -34.72
C VAL A 335 -21.23 -17.66 -34.28
N MET A 336 -20.02 -17.14 -34.07
CA MET A 336 -19.62 -15.74 -33.83
C MET A 336 -20.49 -14.68 -34.52
#